data_AF-A0A1C6F5V9-F1
#
_entry.id   AF-A0A1C6F5V9-F1
#
_cell.length_a   1.000
_cell.length_b   1.000
_cell.length_c   1.000
_cell.angle_alpha   90.00
_cell.angle_beta   90.00
_cell.angle_gamma   90.00
#
_symmetry.space_group_name_H-M   'P 1'
#
loop_
_entity.id
_entity.type
_entity.pdbx_description
1 polymer ?
#
loop_
_entity_poly.entity_id
_entity_poly.type
_entity_poly.pdbx_seq_one_letter_code
_entity_poly.pdbx_strand_id
1 'polypeptide(L)'
;MYYKDDFNVTFEEESAFYKYLDDVEKRAEWFRAQSKDLTVEAVTKDSTCTPIGNINLEYLKEDTINNSGLLIKTPDRSCFLGISAIKSLKGRARIDGKALAELDKETLAYILNKCLKVSRGKSLLRFCEGKVRAVLSGDEKDYSILSMPEVYEIAGAYIYSDFEYASFKSGCADHNLVNATWELRDRRLTEAYKELLERYGKTFNGELYASVRITTSDVGSSGANIFYTVSVQNQYIVLGENLKVRHKNCKGTEDFNQNMASIFEYYKEALQEVLRLSEIWVNHPANAMIGVMKQAGFSKKLIAETVERFRAAAGDVPCSAYEIYCGICDVISIARQQETNARGLLLLEEKVAACVSKRWHELDMPGEIKY
;
A
#
# COMPACT_ATOMS: atom_id res chain seq x y z
N MET A 1 -18.77 -1.10 -11.59
CA MET A 1 -19.61 -0.27 -10.70
C MET A 1 -18.90 -0.17 -9.36
N TYR A 2 -19.03 0.95 -8.66
CA TYR A 2 -18.25 1.24 -7.45
C TYR A 2 -18.53 0.30 -6.27
N TYR A 3 -19.61 -0.49 -6.27
CA TYR A 3 -19.91 -1.42 -5.18
C TYR A 3 -19.26 -2.80 -5.32
N LYS A 4 -18.69 -3.14 -6.47
CA LYS A 4 -18.14 -4.48 -6.72
C LYS A 4 -16.83 -4.68 -5.98
N ASP A 5 -16.62 -5.85 -5.40
CA ASP A 5 -15.40 -6.13 -4.62
C ASP A 5 -14.09 -6.04 -5.43
N ASP A 6 -14.16 -6.18 -6.76
CA ASP A 6 -13.05 -6.02 -7.70
C ASP A 6 -12.87 -4.58 -8.23
N PHE A 7 -13.65 -3.63 -7.71
CA PHE A 7 -13.61 -2.24 -8.14
C PHE A 7 -12.22 -1.64 -8.00
N ASN A 8 -11.78 -0.99 -9.07
CA ASN A 8 -10.61 -0.14 -9.12
C ASN A 8 -10.87 1.03 -10.07
N VAL A 9 -10.22 2.15 -9.80
CA VAL A 9 -10.30 3.35 -10.63
C VAL A 9 -8.96 4.09 -10.60
N THR A 10 -8.63 4.72 -11.72
CA THR A 10 -7.46 5.59 -11.89
C THR A 10 -7.88 7.00 -12.27
N PHE A 11 -7.09 7.99 -11.89
CA PHE A 11 -7.34 9.40 -12.11
C PHE A 11 -6.10 10.03 -12.74
N GLU A 12 -6.27 10.72 -13.85
CA GLU A 12 -5.24 11.57 -14.45
C GLU A 12 -5.38 13.02 -13.97
N GLU A 13 -6.62 13.44 -13.68
CA GLU A 13 -6.97 14.78 -13.23
C GLU A 13 -7.15 14.83 -11.71
N GLU A 14 -6.44 15.77 -11.07
CA GLU A 14 -6.49 15.96 -9.61
C GLU A 14 -7.90 16.32 -9.12
N SER A 15 -8.62 17.17 -9.85
CA SER A 15 -9.99 17.57 -9.50
C SER A 15 -10.96 16.38 -9.48
N ALA A 16 -10.78 15.41 -10.39
CA ALA A 16 -11.58 14.19 -10.44
C ALA A 16 -11.26 13.26 -9.26
N PHE A 17 -9.99 13.20 -8.86
CA PHE A 17 -9.53 12.45 -7.69
C PHE A 17 -10.16 12.99 -6.39
N TYR A 18 -10.07 14.30 -6.13
CA TYR A 18 -10.68 14.89 -4.92
C TYR A 18 -12.20 14.76 -4.92
N LYS A 19 -12.86 14.99 -6.06
CA LYS A 19 -14.30 14.78 -6.17
C LYS A 19 -14.69 13.35 -5.83
N TYR A 20 -13.92 12.36 -6.29
CA TYR A 20 -14.17 10.96 -5.94
C TYR A 20 -14.05 10.71 -4.43
N LEU A 21 -13.02 11.25 -3.78
CA LEU A 21 -12.83 11.10 -2.33
C LEU A 21 -14.03 11.67 -1.54
N ASP A 22 -14.47 12.87 -1.88
CA ASP A 22 -15.64 13.51 -1.26
C ASP A 22 -16.91 12.67 -1.45
N ASP A 23 -17.09 12.15 -2.67
CA ASP A 23 -18.24 11.35 -3.04
C ASP A 23 -18.26 10.00 -2.30
N VAL A 24 -17.09 9.39 -2.08
CA VAL A 24 -16.95 8.18 -1.24
C VAL A 24 -17.29 8.48 0.22
N GLU A 25 -16.80 9.59 0.77
CA GLU A 25 -17.06 9.98 2.16
C GLU A 25 -18.54 10.35 2.39
N LYS A 26 -19.20 11.01 1.43
CA LYS A 26 -20.66 11.30 1.50
C LYS A 26 -21.52 10.03 1.49
N ARG A 27 -21.04 8.95 0.86
CA ARG A 27 -21.71 7.64 0.82
C ARG A 27 -21.25 6.70 1.94
N ALA A 28 -20.32 7.16 2.77
CA ALA A 28 -19.75 6.42 3.87
C ALA A 28 -20.61 6.52 5.13
N GLU A 29 -20.54 5.49 5.96
CA GLU A 29 -20.99 5.58 7.34
C GLU A 29 -20.05 4.80 8.25
N TRP A 30 -19.75 5.41 9.39
CA TRP A 30 -19.06 4.78 10.50
C TRP A 30 -20.04 4.55 11.64
N PHE A 31 -20.11 3.31 12.14
CA PHE A 31 -20.96 2.99 13.29
C PHE A 31 -20.30 1.95 14.18
N ARG A 32 -20.73 1.93 15.45
CA ARG A 32 -20.17 1.04 16.46
C ARG A 32 -21.21 0.05 16.93
N ALA A 33 -20.79 -1.19 17.11
CA ALA A 33 -21.56 -2.23 17.76
C ALA A 33 -20.67 -2.97 18.77
N GLN A 34 -21.25 -3.59 19.80
CA GLN A 34 -20.48 -4.46 20.67
C GLN A 34 -20.00 -5.67 19.85
N SER A 35 -18.72 -6.03 19.96
CA SER A 35 -18.18 -7.13 19.15
C SER A 35 -18.92 -8.45 19.40
N LYS A 36 -19.36 -8.68 20.65
CA LYS A 36 -20.14 -9.85 21.06
C LYS A 36 -21.58 -9.90 20.51
N ASP A 37 -22.10 -8.77 20.07
CA ASP A 37 -23.47 -8.64 19.54
C ASP A 37 -23.46 -8.69 17.99
N LEU A 38 -22.28 -8.79 17.37
CA LEU A 38 -22.14 -9.04 15.95
C LEU A 38 -22.47 -10.50 15.63
N THR A 39 -23.31 -10.70 14.62
CA THR A 39 -23.59 -12.03 14.06
C THR A 39 -23.20 -12.06 12.59
N VAL A 40 -22.59 -13.15 12.15
CA VAL A 40 -22.15 -13.38 10.78
C VAL A 40 -22.95 -14.54 10.20
N GLU A 41 -23.41 -14.41 8.96
CA GLU A 41 -24.11 -15.49 8.26
C GLU A 41 -23.57 -15.65 6.84
N ALA A 42 -23.65 -16.87 6.32
CA ALA A 42 -23.39 -17.13 4.92
C ALA A 42 -24.51 -16.55 4.07
N VAL A 43 -24.17 -15.92 2.95
CA VAL A 43 -25.15 -15.36 2.03
C VAL A 43 -25.72 -16.47 1.16
N THR A 44 -27.05 -16.58 1.17
CA THR A 44 -27.86 -17.45 0.31
C THR A 44 -28.70 -16.61 -0.66
N LYS A 45 -29.38 -17.25 -1.60
CA LYS A 45 -30.29 -16.56 -2.54
C LYS A 45 -31.43 -15.82 -1.82
N ASP A 46 -31.86 -16.35 -0.67
CA ASP A 46 -32.96 -15.81 0.15
C ASP A 46 -32.48 -14.78 1.19
N SER A 47 -31.17 -14.53 1.25
CA SER A 47 -30.61 -13.57 2.20
C SER A 47 -31.03 -12.15 1.87
N THR A 48 -31.44 -11.41 2.90
CA THR A 48 -31.84 -10.01 2.81
C THR A 48 -30.94 -9.14 3.69
N CYS A 49 -30.79 -7.88 3.29
CA CYS A 49 -30.09 -6.86 4.05
C CYS A 49 -30.97 -5.63 4.21
N THR A 50 -30.61 -4.77 5.16
CA THR A 50 -31.24 -3.46 5.30
C THR A 50 -31.13 -2.70 3.98
N PRO A 51 -32.22 -2.14 3.42
CA PRO A 51 -32.17 -1.40 2.16
C PRO A 51 -31.21 -0.22 2.19
N ILE A 52 -30.50 0.01 1.08
CA ILE A 52 -29.45 1.03 0.97
C ILE A 52 -29.74 1.93 -0.23
N GLY A 53 -30.34 3.10 0.04
CA GLY A 53 -30.60 4.13 -0.97
C GLY A 53 -31.14 3.55 -2.29
N ASN A 54 -30.52 3.95 -3.40
CA ASN A 54 -30.90 3.54 -4.76
C ASN A 54 -30.06 2.37 -5.32
N ILE A 55 -29.31 1.64 -4.50
CA ILE A 55 -28.51 0.51 -4.99
C ILE A 55 -29.39 -0.75 -5.05
N ASN A 56 -29.40 -1.41 -6.21
CA ASN A 56 -30.11 -2.68 -6.36
C ASN A 56 -29.44 -3.76 -5.49
N LEU A 57 -30.18 -4.23 -4.48
CA LEU A 57 -29.73 -5.25 -3.53
C LEU A 57 -29.36 -6.58 -4.19
N GLU A 58 -29.97 -6.91 -5.33
CA GLU A 58 -29.70 -8.18 -6.02
C GLU A 58 -28.27 -8.21 -6.56
N TYR A 59 -27.79 -7.10 -7.15
CA TYR A 59 -26.40 -7.02 -7.63
C TYR A 59 -25.39 -7.03 -6.49
N LEU A 60 -25.70 -6.39 -5.36
CA LEU A 60 -24.85 -6.44 -4.16
C LEU A 60 -24.76 -7.87 -3.62
N LYS A 61 -25.88 -8.60 -3.58
CA LYS A 61 -25.96 -9.97 -3.11
C LYS A 61 -25.15 -10.90 -3.99
N GLU A 62 -25.34 -10.84 -5.31
CA GLU A 62 -24.60 -11.65 -6.28
C GLU A 62 -23.08 -11.42 -6.17
N ASP A 63 -22.65 -10.17 -6.13
CA ASP A 63 -21.23 -9.83 -5.97
C ASP A 63 -20.69 -10.30 -4.61
N THR A 64 -21.51 -10.25 -3.54
CA THR A 64 -21.11 -10.76 -2.22
C THR A 64 -20.95 -12.28 -2.22
N ILE A 65 -21.88 -13.03 -2.84
CA ILE A 65 -21.80 -14.49 -2.97
C ILE A 65 -20.49 -14.91 -3.66
N ASN A 66 -20.12 -14.21 -4.73
CA ASN A 66 -18.92 -14.52 -5.53
C ASN A 66 -17.59 -14.13 -4.85
N ASN A 67 -17.64 -13.37 -3.76
CA ASN A 67 -16.45 -12.84 -3.08
C ASN A 67 -16.41 -13.27 -1.61
N SER A 68 -16.84 -12.40 -0.70
CA SER A 68 -16.78 -12.66 0.74
C SER A 68 -17.66 -13.85 1.14
N GLY A 69 -18.84 -13.99 0.51
CA GLY A 69 -19.88 -14.96 0.80
C GLY A 69 -20.59 -14.73 2.15
N LEU A 70 -20.39 -13.58 2.79
CA LEU A 70 -20.86 -13.31 4.15
C LEU A 70 -21.68 -12.03 4.25
N LEU A 71 -22.62 -12.01 5.20
CA LEU A 71 -23.27 -10.80 5.70
C LEU A 71 -23.02 -10.68 7.20
N ILE A 72 -23.08 -9.44 7.70
CA ILE A 72 -22.94 -9.12 9.11
C ILE A 72 -24.20 -8.44 9.62
N LYS A 73 -24.68 -8.91 10.77
CA LYS A 73 -25.82 -8.38 11.50
C LYS A 73 -25.34 -7.71 12.78
N THR A 74 -25.88 -6.52 12.99
CA THR A 74 -25.89 -5.80 14.26
C THR A 74 -27.31 -5.84 14.82
N PRO A 75 -27.55 -5.43 16.08
CA PRO A 75 -28.91 -5.29 16.59
C PRO A 75 -29.81 -4.40 15.72
N ASP A 76 -29.23 -3.42 15.02
CA ASP A 76 -29.98 -2.40 14.29
C ASP A 76 -30.11 -2.66 12.78
N ARG A 77 -29.17 -3.42 12.19
CA ARG A 77 -29.12 -3.65 10.73
C ARG A 77 -28.36 -4.88 10.29
N SER A 78 -28.71 -5.36 9.10
CA SER A 78 -28.01 -6.41 8.36
C SER A 78 -27.35 -5.81 7.13
N CYS A 79 -26.07 -6.10 6.91
CA CYS A 79 -25.30 -5.58 5.78
C CYS A 79 -24.47 -6.69 5.12
N PHE A 80 -24.41 -6.67 3.79
CA PHE A 80 -23.45 -7.51 3.07
C PHE A 80 -22.02 -7.12 3.44
N LEU A 81 -21.13 -8.11 3.51
CA LEU A 81 -19.74 -7.92 3.86
C LEU A 81 -18.91 -7.88 2.58
N GLY A 82 -18.11 -6.84 2.37
CA GLY A 82 -17.12 -6.81 1.29
C GLY A 82 -15.91 -7.69 1.63
N ILE A 83 -15.22 -8.22 0.62
CA ILE A 83 -14.02 -9.04 0.83
C ILE A 83 -12.92 -8.31 1.59
N SER A 84 -12.83 -6.99 1.45
CA SER A 84 -11.91 -6.13 2.20
C SER A 84 -12.10 -6.20 3.72
N ALA A 85 -13.32 -6.49 4.19
CA ALA A 85 -13.63 -6.56 5.62
C ALA A 85 -13.23 -7.88 6.28
N ILE A 86 -12.96 -8.94 5.51
CA ILE A 86 -12.73 -10.29 6.05
C ILE A 86 -11.54 -10.31 7.01
N LYS A 87 -10.44 -9.65 6.63
CA LYS A 87 -9.22 -9.61 7.45
C LYS A 87 -9.48 -8.90 8.79
N SER A 88 -10.13 -7.74 8.76
CA SER A 88 -10.41 -6.95 9.96
C SER A 88 -11.44 -7.66 10.87
N LEU A 89 -12.47 -8.30 10.29
CA LEU A 89 -13.42 -9.14 11.02
C LEU A 89 -12.74 -10.31 11.74
N LYS A 90 -11.86 -11.05 11.06
CA LYS A 90 -11.04 -12.12 11.68
C LYS A 90 -10.19 -11.56 12.82
N GLY A 91 -9.57 -10.39 12.64
CA GLY A 91 -8.85 -9.68 13.69
C GLY A 91 -9.72 -9.38 14.92
N ARG A 92 -10.98 -8.94 14.73
CA ARG A 92 -11.94 -8.71 15.82
C ARG A 92 -12.41 -10.00 16.50
N ALA A 93 -12.50 -11.09 15.76
CA ALA A 93 -12.71 -12.43 16.30
C ALA A 93 -11.44 -13.03 16.93
N ARG A 94 -10.27 -12.38 16.79
CA ARG A 94 -8.97 -12.85 17.30
C ARG A 94 -8.57 -14.22 16.74
N ILE A 95 -8.89 -14.46 15.47
CA ILE A 95 -8.50 -15.66 14.74
C ILE A 95 -7.69 -15.27 13.50
N ASP A 96 -6.73 -16.12 13.14
CA ASP A 96 -5.97 -16.01 11.90
C ASP A 96 -5.54 -17.41 11.43
N GLY A 97 -5.14 -17.54 10.17
CA GLY A 97 -4.63 -18.79 9.61
C GLY A 97 -5.13 -19.07 8.20
N LYS A 98 -4.28 -19.72 7.40
CA LYS A 98 -4.56 -20.05 5.98
C LYS A 98 -5.75 -21.00 5.82
N ALA A 99 -5.89 -21.98 6.71
CA ALA A 99 -7.00 -22.94 6.70
C ALA A 99 -8.38 -22.26 6.75
N LEU A 100 -8.50 -21.09 7.38
CA LEU A 100 -9.76 -20.34 7.44
C LEU A 100 -10.23 -19.83 6.07
N ALA A 101 -9.36 -19.77 5.06
CA ALA A 101 -9.73 -19.40 3.70
C ALA A 101 -10.27 -20.58 2.89
N GLU A 102 -10.04 -21.81 3.32
CA GLU A 102 -10.46 -23.04 2.65
C GLU A 102 -11.82 -23.55 3.15
N LEU A 103 -12.32 -23.00 4.26
CA LEU A 103 -13.62 -23.36 4.82
C LEU A 103 -14.76 -22.87 3.93
N ASP A 104 -15.84 -23.65 3.89
CA ASP A 104 -17.11 -23.16 3.37
C ASP A 104 -17.64 -21.98 4.22
N LYS A 105 -18.54 -21.20 3.63
CA LYS A 105 -18.99 -19.93 4.22
C LYS A 105 -19.81 -20.14 5.50
N GLU A 106 -20.56 -21.24 5.60
CA GLU A 106 -21.37 -21.56 6.77
C GLU A 106 -20.47 -21.93 7.96
N THR A 107 -19.49 -22.80 7.73
CA THR A 107 -18.50 -23.19 8.75
C THR A 107 -17.67 -21.97 9.20
N LEU A 108 -17.24 -21.13 8.27
CA LEU A 108 -16.51 -19.89 8.61
C LEU A 108 -17.37 -18.95 9.46
N ALA A 109 -18.63 -18.72 9.07
CA ALA A 109 -19.56 -17.90 9.84
C ALA A 109 -19.80 -18.46 11.25
N TYR A 110 -19.95 -19.78 11.38
CA TYR A 110 -20.08 -20.46 12.67
C TYR A 110 -18.87 -20.19 13.59
N ILE A 111 -17.65 -20.37 13.08
CA ILE A 111 -16.42 -20.13 13.85
C ILE A 111 -16.31 -18.66 14.26
N LEU A 112 -16.54 -17.73 13.31
CA LEU A 112 -16.53 -16.30 13.58
C LEU A 112 -17.50 -15.93 14.71
N ASN A 113 -18.73 -16.45 14.68
CA ASN A 113 -19.73 -16.20 15.71
C ASN A 113 -19.32 -16.73 17.09
N LYS A 114 -18.71 -17.92 17.16
CA LYS A 114 -18.20 -18.46 18.44
C LYS A 114 -17.12 -17.57 19.03
N CYS A 115 -16.21 -17.08 18.19
CA CYS A 115 -15.11 -16.22 18.61
C CYS A 115 -15.57 -14.78 18.95
N LEU A 116 -16.52 -14.23 18.19
CA LEU A 116 -17.07 -12.90 18.45
C LEU A 116 -17.79 -12.84 19.82
N LYS A 117 -18.51 -13.90 20.20
CA LYS A 117 -19.20 -13.99 21.52
C LYS A 117 -18.27 -13.80 22.72
N VAL A 118 -16.99 -14.17 22.59
CA VAL A 118 -15.98 -14.01 23.65
C VAL A 118 -15.10 -12.77 23.44
N SER A 119 -15.28 -12.06 22.34
CA SER A 119 -14.54 -10.84 22.03
C SER A 119 -15.02 -9.68 22.91
N ARG A 120 -14.07 -8.90 23.42
CA ARG A 120 -14.34 -7.75 24.29
C ARG A 120 -14.26 -6.43 23.51
N GLY A 121 -15.01 -5.45 23.99
CA GLY A 121 -15.02 -4.10 23.44
C GLY A 121 -15.99 -3.93 22.26
N LYS A 122 -15.94 -2.73 21.68
CA LYS A 122 -16.74 -2.38 20.51
C LYS A 122 -15.96 -2.71 19.23
N SER A 123 -16.69 -3.02 18.17
CA SER A 123 -16.19 -2.99 16.80
C SER A 123 -16.65 -1.68 16.14
N LEU A 124 -15.76 -1.07 15.37
CA LEU A 124 -16.06 0.05 14.47
C LEU A 124 -16.26 -0.52 13.06
N LEU A 125 -17.45 -0.35 12.49
CA LEU A 125 -17.78 -0.84 11.17
C LEU A 125 -17.74 0.31 10.18
N ARG A 126 -17.02 0.10 9.07
CA ARG A 126 -17.02 1.00 7.92
C ARG A 126 -18.01 0.48 6.90
N PHE A 127 -19.15 1.14 6.75
CA PHE A 127 -20.07 0.87 5.64
C PHE A 127 -19.79 1.84 4.51
N CYS A 128 -19.52 1.32 3.33
CA CYS A 128 -19.23 2.08 2.12
C CYS A 128 -19.83 1.37 0.92
N GLU A 129 -20.42 2.15 0.00
CA GLU A 129 -20.73 1.65 -1.34
C GLU A 129 -21.56 0.36 -1.32
N GLY A 130 -22.51 0.31 -0.39
CA GLY A 130 -23.47 -0.79 -0.26
C GLY A 130 -23.04 -1.96 0.63
N LYS A 131 -21.81 -1.98 1.15
CA LYS A 131 -21.31 -3.09 1.98
C LYS A 131 -20.54 -2.60 3.20
N VAL A 132 -20.41 -3.46 4.21
CA VAL A 132 -19.40 -3.28 5.25
C VAL A 132 -18.03 -3.64 4.67
N ARG A 133 -17.13 -2.65 4.61
CA ARG A 133 -15.77 -2.75 4.06
C ARG A 133 -14.69 -2.96 5.12
N ALA A 134 -15.00 -2.70 6.39
CA ALA A 134 -14.10 -3.01 7.50
C ALA A 134 -14.83 -3.25 8.82
N VAL A 135 -14.23 -4.05 9.69
CA VAL A 135 -14.66 -4.26 11.08
C VAL A 135 -13.43 -4.09 11.99
N LEU A 136 -13.21 -2.86 12.45
CA LEU A 136 -12.00 -2.39 13.15
C LEU A 136 -12.25 -2.28 14.66
N SER A 137 -11.22 -1.90 15.43
CA SER A 137 -11.41 -1.65 16.86
C SER A 137 -12.31 -0.43 17.07
N GLY A 138 -13.30 -0.56 17.96
CA GLY A 138 -14.19 0.53 18.33
C GLY A 138 -13.61 1.48 19.39
N ASP A 139 -12.45 1.13 19.96
CA ASP A 139 -11.68 1.99 20.85
C ASP A 139 -10.82 2.95 20.00
N GLU A 140 -10.98 4.26 20.23
CA GLU A 140 -10.30 5.30 19.47
C GLU A 140 -8.78 5.30 19.70
N LYS A 141 -8.33 4.74 20.84
CA LYS A 141 -6.90 4.51 21.10
C LYS A 141 -6.32 3.42 20.22
N ASP A 142 -7.13 2.42 19.87
CA ASP A 142 -6.72 1.28 19.06
C ASP A 142 -6.86 1.54 17.56
N TYR A 143 -7.87 2.32 17.16
CA TYR A 143 -8.09 2.75 15.78
C TYR A 143 -8.66 4.17 15.71
N SER A 144 -7.95 5.03 15.00
CA SER A 144 -8.39 6.40 14.72
C SER A 144 -8.76 6.52 13.25
N ILE A 145 -9.98 7.00 12.97
CA ILE A 145 -10.43 7.26 11.60
C ILE A 145 -9.58 8.39 11.04
N LEU A 146 -8.97 8.14 9.88
CA LEU A 146 -8.33 9.19 9.08
C LEU A 146 -9.21 9.45 7.88
N SER A 147 -9.73 10.66 7.78
CA SER A 147 -10.51 11.09 6.62
C SER A 147 -9.60 11.08 5.39
N MET A 148 -9.97 10.30 4.36
CA MET A 148 -9.18 10.26 3.13
C MET A 148 -9.12 11.64 2.45
N PRO A 149 -10.23 12.40 2.30
CA PRO A 149 -10.18 13.79 1.84
C PRO A 149 -9.18 14.64 2.62
N GLU A 150 -9.25 14.62 3.96
CA GLU A 150 -8.39 15.44 4.83
C GLU A 150 -6.90 15.09 4.67
N VAL A 151 -6.55 13.81 4.59
CA VAL A 151 -5.17 13.36 4.35
C VAL A 151 -4.63 13.92 3.05
N TYR A 152 -5.44 13.89 1.97
CA TYR A 152 -5.00 14.39 0.67
C TYR A 152 -4.99 15.92 0.59
N GLU A 153 -5.91 16.62 1.26
CA GLU A 153 -5.88 18.08 1.39
C GLU A 153 -4.61 18.56 2.11
N ILE A 154 -4.27 17.93 3.25
CA ILE A 154 -3.02 18.22 3.97
C ILE A 154 -1.82 17.94 3.06
N ALA A 155 -1.81 16.78 2.39
CA ALA A 155 -0.71 16.43 1.49
C ALA A 155 -0.50 17.47 0.39
N GLY A 156 -1.58 17.84 -0.31
CA GLY A 156 -1.55 18.84 -1.36
C GLY A 156 -1.06 20.20 -0.85
N ALA A 157 -1.53 20.63 0.33
CA ALA A 157 -1.12 21.91 0.92
C ALA A 157 0.40 22.02 1.13
N TYR A 158 1.04 20.98 1.68
CA TYR A 158 2.51 20.98 1.86
C TYR A 158 3.25 20.78 0.54
N ILE A 159 2.78 19.86 -0.32
CA ILE A 159 3.44 19.58 -1.60
C ILE A 159 3.48 20.83 -2.50
N TYR A 160 2.37 21.56 -2.61
CA TYR A 160 2.30 22.75 -3.46
C TYR A 160 2.95 23.99 -2.85
N SER A 161 3.16 24.03 -1.52
CA SER A 161 3.76 25.20 -0.86
C SER A 161 5.25 25.06 -0.57
N ASP A 162 5.74 23.84 -0.31
CA ASP A 162 7.15 23.62 0.04
C ASP A 162 8.03 23.51 -1.21
N PHE A 163 7.56 22.89 -2.30
CA PHE A 163 8.39 22.65 -3.49
C PHE A 163 8.26 23.73 -4.57
N GLU A 164 9.38 24.09 -5.23
CA GLU A 164 9.41 25.08 -6.33
C GLU A 164 8.45 24.74 -7.48
N TYR A 165 8.31 23.45 -7.78
CA TYR A 165 7.33 22.92 -8.72
C TYR A 165 6.77 21.60 -8.20
N ALA A 166 5.45 21.49 -8.20
CA ALA A 166 4.74 20.25 -7.97
C ALA A 166 3.59 20.11 -8.96
N SER A 167 3.34 18.89 -9.42
CA SER A 167 2.24 18.60 -10.33
C SER A 167 1.67 17.22 -10.07
N PHE A 168 0.35 17.13 -9.92
CA PHE A 168 -0.36 15.85 -9.83
C PHE A 168 -0.10 15.00 -11.07
N LYS A 169 0.30 13.74 -10.88
CA LYS A 169 0.58 12.81 -11.97
C LYS A 169 -0.51 11.77 -12.14
N SER A 170 -0.94 11.18 -11.03
CA SER A 170 -1.97 10.15 -11.05
C SER A 170 -2.53 9.88 -9.67
N GLY A 171 -3.78 9.42 -9.65
CA GLY A 171 -4.42 8.81 -8.49
C GLY A 171 -4.93 7.41 -8.82
N CYS A 172 -5.05 6.56 -7.83
CA CYS A 172 -5.80 5.32 -7.95
C CYS A 172 -6.50 4.95 -6.65
N ALA A 173 -7.65 4.30 -6.76
CA ALA A 173 -8.42 3.85 -5.61
C ALA A 173 -9.01 2.47 -5.85
N ASP A 174 -9.01 1.65 -4.81
CA ASP A 174 -9.83 0.45 -4.69
C ASP A 174 -10.46 0.41 -3.28
N HIS A 175 -11.19 -0.66 -2.95
CA HIS A 175 -11.80 -0.82 -1.63
C HIS A 175 -10.83 -1.04 -0.45
N ASN A 176 -9.52 -1.10 -0.71
CA ASN A 176 -8.49 -1.29 0.30
C ASN A 176 -7.60 -0.06 0.47
N LEU A 177 -7.22 0.58 -0.62
CA LEU A 177 -6.21 1.64 -0.63
C LEU A 177 -6.58 2.74 -1.61
N VAL A 178 -6.20 3.96 -1.24
CA VAL A 178 -6.14 5.10 -2.15
C VAL A 178 -4.69 5.55 -2.24
N ASN A 179 -4.29 5.99 -3.43
CA ASN A 179 -2.98 6.52 -3.72
C ASN A 179 -3.08 7.76 -4.59
N ALA A 180 -2.21 8.73 -4.36
CA ALA A 180 -1.95 9.82 -5.29
C ALA A 180 -0.46 10.11 -5.37
N THR A 181 0.01 10.46 -6.57
CA THR A 181 1.42 10.73 -6.85
C THR A 181 1.57 12.12 -7.46
N TRP A 182 2.53 12.88 -6.95
CA TRP A 182 2.94 14.18 -7.51
C TRP A 182 4.38 14.07 -8.01
N GLU A 183 4.65 14.68 -9.16
CA GLU A 183 6.01 14.99 -9.60
C GLU A 183 6.45 16.27 -8.91
N LEU A 184 7.68 16.26 -8.43
CA LEU A 184 8.33 17.38 -7.75
C LEU A 184 9.58 17.78 -8.50
N ARG A 185 9.81 19.09 -8.61
CA ARG A 185 11.09 19.65 -9.01
C ARG A 185 11.44 20.77 -8.04
N ASP A 186 12.63 20.67 -7.48
CA ASP A 186 13.13 21.63 -6.50
C ASP A 186 14.65 21.54 -6.49
N ARG A 187 15.32 22.70 -6.47
CA ARG A 187 16.78 22.75 -6.39
C ARG A 187 17.32 21.98 -5.18
N ARG A 188 16.66 22.04 -4.03
CA ARG A 188 17.09 21.38 -2.78
C ARG A 188 17.10 19.86 -2.92
N LEU A 189 16.14 19.28 -3.66
CA LEU A 189 16.11 17.84 -3.95
C LEU A 189 17.33 17.43 -4.78
N THR A 190 17.63 18.20 -5.83
CA THR A 190 18.76 17.95 -6.72
C THR A 190 20.09 18.10 -6.00
N GLU A 191 20.24 19.14 -5.18
CA GLU A 191 21.45 19.40 -4.38
C GLU A 191 21.70 18.30 -3.36
N ALA A 192 20.68 17.88 -2.60
CA ALA A 192 20.82 16.78 -1.65
C ALA A 192 21.26 15.48 -2.33
N TYR A 193 20.73 15.18 -3.52
CA TYR A 193 21.14 14.03 -4.31
C TYR A 193 22.59 14.10 -4.80
N LYS A 194 23.00 15.27 -5.32
CA LYS A 194 24.40 15.50 -5.73
C LYS A 194 25.36 15.36 -4.56
N GLU A 195 25.10 16.07 -3.47
CA GLU A 195 25.95 16.05 -2.28
C GLU A 195 26.12 14.64 -1.70
N LEU A 196 25.03 13.86 -1.64
CA LEU A 196 25.11 12.50 -1.12
C LEU A 196 25.83 11.56 -2.10
N LEU A 197 25.64 11.69 -3.42
CA LEU A 197 26.39 10.89 -4.40
C LEU A 197 27.89 11.21 -4.39
N GLU A 198 28.25 12.48 -4.26
CA GLU A 198 29.65 12.94 -4.22
C GLU A 198 30.41 12.35 -3.03
N ARG A 199 29.75 12.16 -1.88
CA ARG A 199 30.34 11.47 -0.72
C ARG A 199 30.75 10.04 -1.02
N TYR A 200 30.13 9.40 -2.02
CA TYR A 200 30.47 8.06 -2.47
C TYR A 200 31.31 8.04 -3.75
N GLY A 201 31.93 9.17 -4.10
CA GLY A 201 32.84 9.29 -5.25
C GLY A 201 32.13 9.26 -6.61
N LYS A 202 30.82 9.48 -6.66
CA LYS A 202 30.03 9.54 -7.90
C LYS A 202 29.64 10.97 -8.22
N THR A 203 29.67 11.33 -9.51
CA THR A 203 29.25 12.66 -9.98
C THR A 203 27.92 12.59 -10.72
N PHE A 204 27.04 13.57 -10.50
CA PHE A 204 25.76 13.67 -11.19
C PHE A 204 25.58 15.02 -11.90
N ASN A 205 25.53 14.98 -13.23
CA ASN A 205 25.38 16.16 -14.09
C ASN A 205 24.07 16.15 -14.92
N GLY A 206 23.02 15.48 -14.43
CA GLY A 206 21.73 15.38 -15.12
C GLY A 206 20.60 16.14 -14.44
N GLU A 207 19.39 15.95 -14.96
CA GLU A 207 18.15 16.36 -14.31
C GLU A 207 17.63 15.24 -13.40
N LEU A 208 17.20 15.61 -12.20
CA LEU A 208 16.56 14.72 -11.24
C LEU A 208 15.08 15.06 -11.19
N TYR A 209 14.24 14.04 -11.37
CA TYR A 209 12.80 14.15 -11.19
C TYR A 209 12.43 13.33 -9.97
N ALA A 210 11.96 13.98 -8.92
CA ALA A 210 11.41 13.26 -7.77
C ALA A 210 9.91 13.09 -7.94
N SER A 211 9.38 12.01 -7.39
CA SER A 211 7.95 11.84 -7.21
C SER A 211 7.68 11.45 -5.77
N VAL A 212 6.64 12.06 -5.19
CA VAL A 212 6.12 11.68 -3.89
C VAL A 212 4.75 11.03 -4.07
N ARG A 213 4.55 9.89 -3.42
CA ARG A 213 3.26 9.20 -3.35
C ARG A 213 2.75 9.21 -1.93
N ILE A 214 1.46 9.52 -1.79
CA ILE A 214 0.71 9.38 -0.56
C ILE A 214 -0.28 8.23 -0.68
N THR A 215 -0.17 7.25 0.23
CA THR A 215 -1.05 6.07 0.29
C THR A 215 -1.82 6.07 1.59
N THR A 216 -3.14 5.86 1.56
CA THR A 216 -3.97 5.73 2.77
C THR A 216 -5.03 4.64 2.64
N SER A 217 -5.66 4.27 3.76
CA SER A 217 -6.73 3.28 3.84
C SER A 217 -7.69 3.60 4.97
N ASP A 218 -8.99 3.57 4.72
CA ASP A 218 -10.02 3.65 5.77
C ASP A 218 -10.56 2.27 6.17
N VAL A 219 -9.98 1.18 5.65
CA VAL A 219 -10.35 -0.20 5.99
C VAL A 219 -9.30 -0.93 6.85
N GLY A 220 -8.28 -0.20 7.30
CA GLY A 220 -7.19 -0.72 8.11
C GLY A 220 -6.16 -1.56 7.34
N SER A 221 -6.12 -1.43 6.01
CA SER A 221 -5.11 -2.08 5.15
C SER A 221 -3.77 -1.36 5.19
N SER A 222 -3.80 -0.04 5.40
CA SER A 222 -2.62 0.83 5.52
C SER A 222 -2.91 1.93 6.53
N GLY A 223 -1.85 2.61 6.97
CA GLY A 223 -1.92 3.97 7.52
C GLY A 223 -1.82 5.04 6.43
N ALA A 224 -1.55 6.28 6.81
CA ALA A 224 -1.13 7.33 5.87
C ALA A 224 0.38 7.26 5.67
N ASN A 225 0.81 6.98 4.44
CA ASN A 225 2.19 6.69 4.11
C ASN A 225 2.74 7.69 3.09
N ILE A 226 3.98 8.11 3.26
CA ILE A 226 4.73 8.94 2.31
C ILE A 226 5.82 8.08 1.68
N PHE A 227 5.91 8.08 0.36
CA PHE A 227 6.88 7.30 -0.40
C PHE A 227 7.53 8.13 -1.49
N TYR A 228 8.85 8.09 -1.56
CA TYR A 228 9.62 8.81 -2.56
C TYR A 228 10.20 7.88 -3.62
N THR A 229 10.22 8.37 -4.85
CA THR A 229 10.99 7.79 -5.95
C THR A 229 11.72 8.89 -6.69
N VAL A 230 12.85 8.56 -7.30
CA VAL A 230 13.60 9.49 -8.14
C VAL A 230 13.85 8.87 -9.50
N SER A 231 13.76 9.68 -10.54
CA SER A 231 14.15 9.30 -11.89
C SER A 231 15.40 10.09 -12.25
N VAL A 232 16.47 9.36 -12.59
CA VAL A 232 17.78 9.91 -12.89
C VAL A 232 18.26 9.28 -14.19
N GLN A 233 18.44 10.07 -15.26
CA GLN A 233 18.89 9.56 -16.58
C GLN A 233 18.06 8.35 -17.08
N ASN A 234 16.73 8.42 -16.98
CA ASN A 234 15.77 7.35 -17.28
C ASN A 234 15.84 6.10 -16.38
N GLN A 235 16.64 6.13 -15.30
CA GLN A 235 16.62 5.11 -14.27
C GLN A 235 15.64 5.49 -13.16
N TYR A 236 14.62 4.66 -12.96
CA TYR A 236 13.65 4.79 -11.88
C TYR A 236 14.21 4.14 -10.62
N ILE A 237 14.38 4.91 -9.55
CA ILE A 237 14.94 4.46 -8.27
C ILE A 237 13.88 4.65 -7.20
N VAL A 238 13.58 3.57 -6.50
CA VAL A 238 12.74 3.58 -5.30
C VAL A 238 13.57 4.08 -4.13
N LEU A 239 13.06 5.05 -3.36
CA LEU A 239 13.75 5.53 -2.15
C LEU A 239 13.15 4.87 -0.90
N GLY A 240 13.93 3.97 -0.28
CA GLY A 240 13.73 3.47 1.07
C GLY A 240 12.34 2.90 1.37
N GLU A 241 12.06 2.62 2.65
CA GLU A 241 10.70 2.29 3.10
C GLU A 241 9.83 3.54 3.25
N ASN A 242 8.52 3.37 3.15
CA ASN A 242 7.57 4.45 3.39
C ASN A 242 7.69 4.97 4.84
N LEU A 243 7.58 6.28 5.02
CA LEU A 243 7.22 6.82 6.34
C LEU A 243 5.75 6.51 6.61
N LYS A 244 5.42 5.84 7.72
CA LYS A 244 4.07 5.32 8.00
C LYS A 244 3.46 5.94 9.25
N VAL A 245 2.30 6.59 9.10
CA VAL A 245 1.43 6.96 10.23
C VAL A 245 0.41 5.86 10.45
N ARG A 246 0.45 5.19 11.60
CA ARG A 246 -0.56 4.17 11.92
C ARG A 246 -1.85 4.82 12.42
N HIS A 247 -2.99 4.22 12.11
CA HIS A 247 -4.30 4.56 12.71
C HIS A 247 -4.35 4.17 14.19
N LYS A 248 -3.58 4.81 15.08
CA LYS A 248 -3.58 4.53 16.52
C LYS A 248 -3.46 5.83 17.32
N ASN A 249 -3.78 5.75 18.62
CA ASN A 249 -3.51 6.78 19.62
C ASN A 249 -4.22 8.13 19.43
N CYS A 250 -5.30 8.21 18.65
CA CYS A 250 -6.09 9.44 18.42
C CYS A 250 -5.30 10.60 17.79
N LYS A 251 -4.12 10.33 17.21
CA LYS A 251 -3.25 11.37 16.65
C LYS A 251 -3.00 11.23 15.16
N GLY A 252 -3.67 10.31 14.46
CA GLY A 252 -3.31 9.99 13.08
C GLY A 252 -3.25 11.21 12.14
N THR A 253 -4.21 12.16 12.19
CA THR A 253 -4.18 13.36 11.34
C THR A 253 -3.07 14.32 11.77
N GLU A 254 -2.89 14.52 13.08
CA GLU A 254 -1.87 15.40 13.62
C GLU A 254 -0.46 14.87 13.35
N ASP A 255 -0.23 13.57 13.57
CA ASP A 255 1.01 12.87 13.24
C ASP A 255 1.29 12.94 11.73
N PHE A 256 0.25 12.78 10.89
CA PHE A 256 0.41 12.93 9.44
C PHE A 256 0.75 14.36 9.04
N ASN A 257 0.11 15.36 9.64
CA ASN A 257 0.43 16.76 9.41
C ASN A 257 1.87 17.10 9.83
N GLN A 258 2.36 16.59 10.96
CA GLN A 258 3.75 16.74 11.39
C GLN A 258 4.73 16.08 10.41
N ASN A 259 4.36 14.90 9.89
CA ASN A 259 5.14 14.24 8.87
C ASN A 259 5.17 15.06 7.57
N MET A 260 4.04 15.59 7.11
CA MET A 260 3.99 16.44 5.93
C MET A 260 4.79 17.75 6.11
N ALA A 261 4.88 18.29 7.34
CA ALA A 261 5.75 19.42 7.64
C ALA A 261 7.25 19.10 7.52
N SER A 262 7.63 17.82 7.57
CA SER A 262 9.02 17.35 7.45
C SER A 262 9.30 16.63 6.13
N ILE A 263 8.43 16.82 5.11
CA ILE A 263 8.43 16.03 3.88
C ILE A 263 9.79 16.05 3.15
N PHE A 264 10.46 17.19 3.11
CA PHE A 264 11.79 17.33 2.50
C PHE A 264 12.91 16.67 3.32
N GLU A 265 12.85 16.70 4.65
CA GLU A 265 13.84 16.00 5.47
C GLU A 265 13.70 14.49 5.31
N TYR A 266 12.49 13.97 5.16
CA TYR A 266 12.28 12.55 4.83
C TYR A 266 12.84 12.15 3.48
N TYR A 267 12.76 13.03 2.49
CA TYR A 267 13.45 12.78 1.22
C TYR A 267 14.96 12.56 1.44
N LYS A 268 15.62 13.41 2.23
CA LYS A 268 17.06 13.26 2.52
C LYS A 268 17.36 11.96 3.27
N GLU A 269 16.56 11.62 4.28
CA GLU A 269 16.74 10.39 5.05
C GLU A 269 16.59 9.15 4.18
N ALA A 270 15.49 9.04 3.42
CA ALA A 270 15.24 7.92 2.53
C ALA A 270 16.32 7.79 1.45
N LEU A 271 16.80 8.91 0.93
CA LEU A 271 17.88 8.95 -0.03
C LEU A 271 19.22 8.49 0.58
N GLN A 272 19.52 8.94 1.80
CA GLN A 272 20.74 8.52 2.51
C GLN A 272 20.74 7.01 2.75
N GLU A 273 19.61 6.41 3.13
CA GLU A 273 19.50 4.96 3.33
C GLU A 273 19.84 4.17 2.06
N VAL A 274 19.32 4.58 0.91
CA VAL A 274 19.63 3.93 -0.37
C VAL A 274 21.09 4.15 -0.75
N LEU A 275 21.60 5.37 -0.62
CA LEU A 275 22.96 5.69 -1.08
C LEU A 275 24.06 5.07 -0.21
N ARG A 276 23.79 4.75 1.07
CA ARG A 276 24.70 3.95 1.93
C ARG A 276 25.04 2.59 1.34
N LEU A 277 24.20 2.04 0.46
CA LEU A 277 24.53 0.81 -0.28
C LEU A 277 25.78 0.95 -1.16
N SER A 278 26.21 2.18 -1.45
CA SER A 278 27.46 2.45 -2.19
C SER A 278 28.71 2.05 -1.40
N GLU A 279 28.63 1.98 -0.07
CA GLU A 279 29.74 1.56 0.81
C GLU A 279 29.92 0.05 0.86
N ILE A 280 28.94 -0.71 0.38
CA ILE A 280 28.95 -2.18 0.42
C ILE A 280 29.48 -2.70 -0.90
N TRP A 281 30.71 -3.23 -0.89
CA TRP A 281 31.30 -3.90 -2.05
C TRP A 281 30.78 -5.34 -2.18
N VAL A 282 30.42 -5.74 -3.41
CA VAL A 282 29.88 -7.07 -3.73
C VAL A 282 30.69 -7.71 -4.86
N ASN A 283 31.24 -8.90 -4.59
CA ASN A 283 32.10 -9.63 -5.53
C ASN A 283 31.30 -10.46 -6.54
N HIS A 284 30.08 -10.86 -6.19
CA HIS A 284 29.19 -11.69 -7.00
C HIS A 284 27.82 -11.01 -7.19
N PRO A 285 27.73 -9.93 -7.99
CA PRO A 285 26.55 -9.07 -8.06
C PRO A 285 25.24 -9.79 -8.42
N ALA A 286 25.27 -10.66 -9.42
CA ALA A 286 24.08 -11.39 -9.85
C ALA A 286 23.53 -12.31 -8.74
N ASN A 287 24.42 -12.93 -7.96
CA ASN A 287 24.04 -13.81 -6.87
C ASN A 287 23.46 -13.05 -5.69
N ALA A 288 24.08 -11.93 -5.33
CA ALA A 288 23.55 -11.03 -4.31
C ALA A 288 22.16 -10.51 -4.71
N MET A 289 21.99 -10.12 -5.97
CA MET A 289 20.70 -9.70 -6.52
C MET A 289 19.62 -10.78 -6.37
N ILE A 290 19.93 -12.03 -6.78
CA ILE A 290 19.02 -13.18 -6.62
C ILE A 290 18.66 -13.37 -5.14
N GLY A 291 19.64 -13.38 -4.25
CA GLY A 291 19.45 -13.57 -2.81
C GLY A 291 18.53 -12.51 -2.20
N VAL A 292 18.80 -11.24 -2.52
CA VAL A 292 18.03 -10.09 -2.03
C VAL A 292 16.59 -10.15 -2.51
N MET A 293 16.38 -10.34 -3.83
CA MET A 293 15.04 -10.41 -4.40
C MET A 293 14.27 -11.65 -3.89
N LYS A 294 14.93 -12.78 -3.64
CA LYS A 294 14.27 -13.94 -2.98
C LYS A 294 13.79 -13.61 -1.58
N GLN A 295 14.64 -13.00 -0.76
CA GLN A 295 14.28 -12.62 0.61
C GLN A 295 13.21 -11.52 0.66
N ALA A 296 13.08 -10.71 -0.38
CA ALA A 296 12.01 -9.72 -0.54
C ALA A 296 10.73 -10.32 -1.18
N GLY A 297 10.71 -11.61 -1.51
CA GLY A 297 9.52 -12.32 -1.97
C GLY A 297 9.11 -12.00 -3.41
N PHE A 298 10.07 -11.71 -4.28
CA PHE A 298 9.83 -11.60 -5.72
C PHE A 298 9.57 -12.98 -6.34
N SER A 299 8.83 -13.02 -7.45
CA SER A 299 8.59 -14.28 -8.16
C SER A 299 9.84 -14.72 -8.90
N LYS A 300 10.03 -16.04 -9.07
CA LYS A 300 11.18 -16.60 -9.79
C LYS A 300 11.35 -16.00 -11.20
N LYS A 301 10.23 -15.78 -11.90
CA LYS A 301 10.21 -15.18 -13.24
C LYS A 301 10.78 -13.76 -13.22
N LEU A 302 10.30 -12.90 -12.32
CA LEU A 302 10.78 -11.53 -12.21
C LEU A 302 12.26 -11.47 -11.79
N ILE A 303 12.69 -12.37 -10.89
CA ILE A 303 14.10 -12.46 -10.50
C ILE A 303 14.97 -12.79 -11.71
N ALA A 304 14.61 -13.82 -12.49
CA ALA A 304 15.38 -14.21 -13.67
C ALA A 304 15.49 -13.08 -14.70
N GLU A 305 14.38 -12.47 -15.07
CA GLU A 305 14.37 -11.39 -16.08
C GLU A 305 15.17 -10.15 -15.62
N THR A 306 15.06 -9.79 -14.33
CA THR A 306 15.77 -8.61 -13.80
C THR A 306 17.27 -8.87 -13.72
N VAL A 307 17.68 -10.08 -13.32
CA VAL A 307 19.11 -10.49 -13.26
C VAL A 307 19.72 -10.60 -14.66
N GLU A 308 19.00 -11.14 -15.63
CA GLU A 308 19.45 -11.20 -17.02
C GLU A 308 19.65 -9.80 -17.61
N ARG A 309 18.70 -8.90 -17.38
CA ARG A 309 18.81 -7.50 -17.80
C ARG A 309 20.00 -6.80 -17.14
N PHE A 310 20.19 -7.00 -15.84
CA PHE A 310 21.33 -6.46 -15.11
C PHE A 310 22.66 -6.96 -15.66
N ARG A 311 22.80 -8.28 -15.88
CA ARG A 311 24.00 -8.87 -16.49
C ARG A 311 24.29 -8.35 -17.89
N ALA A 312 23.25 -8.16 -18.70
CA ALA A 312 23.41 -7.62 -20.04
C ALA A 312 23.94 -6.18 -20.06
N ALA A 313 23.58 -5.38 -19.04
CA ALA A 313 23.99 -3.98 -18.92
C ALA A 313 25.34 -3.79 -18.22
N ALA A 314 25.57 -4.50 -17.11
CA ALA A 314 26.72 -4.29 -16.22
C ALA A 314 27.79 -5.39 -16.31
N GLY A 315 27.50 -6.53 -16.95
CA GLY A 315 28.35 -7.72 -16.91
C GLY A 315 28.31 -8.43 -15.55
N ASP A 316 29.31 -9.27 -15.28
CA ASP A 316 29.49 -9.99 -14.01
C ASP A 316 30.72 -9.45 -13.24
N VAL A 317 30.87 -8.12 -13.26
CA VAL A 317 32.01 -7.41 -12.64
C VAL A 317 31.62 -6.98 -11.23
N PRO A 318 32.47 -7.19 -10.20
CA PRO A 318 32.24 -6.69 -8.85
C PRO A 318 31.85 -5.21 -8.82
N CYS A 319 30.85 -4.89 -8.00
CA CYS A 319 30.29 -3.55 -7.92
C CYS A 319 29.70 -3.26 -6.54
N SER A 320 29.20 -2.04 -6.34
CA SER A 320 28.53 -1.68 -5.09
C SER A 320 27.12 -2.27 -5.01
N ALA A 321 26.64 -2.54 -3.79
CA ALA A 321 25.26 -2.96 -3.57
C ALA A 321 24.25 -1.92 -4.10
N TYR A 322 24.63 -0.64 -4.14
CA TYR A 322 23.83 0.41 -4.76
C TYR A 322 23.58 0.17 -6.25
N GLU A 323 24.61 -0.21 -7.01
CA GLU A 323 24.45 -0.49 -8.45
C GLU A 323 23.54 -1.70 -8.69
N ILE A 324 23.65 -2.71 -7.84
CA ILE A 324 22.73 -3.87 -7.86
C ILE A 324 21.31 -3.44 -7.52
N TYR A 325 21.13 -2.60 -6.49
CA TYR A 325 19.83 -2.07 -6.09
C TYR A 325 19.17 -1.24 -7.20
N CYS A 326 19.94 -0.38 -7.85
CA CYS A 326 19.55 0.34 -9.06
C CYS A 326 19.09 -0.62 -10.17
N GLY A 327 19.77 -1.76 -10.35
CA GLY A 327 19.34 -2.85 -11.22
C GLY A 327 18.06 -3.56 -10.75
N ILE A 328 17.84 -3.73 -9.44
CA ILE A 328 16.60 -4.29 -8.90
C ILE A 328 15.41 -3.38 -9.22
N CYS A 329 15.61 -2.06 -9.21
CA CYS A 329 14.54 -1.11 -9.51
C CYS A 329 14.00 -1.23 -10.95
N ASP A 330 14.79 -1.78 -11.89
CA ASP A 330 14.33 -2.06 -13.27
C ASP A 330 13.17 -3.06 -13.32
N VAL A 331 12.93 -3.82 -12.25
CA VAL A 331 11.77 -4.71 -12.13
C VAL A 331 10.45 -3.95 -12.31
N ILE A 332 10.39 -2.66 -11.94
CA ILE A 332 9.21 -1.81 -12.14
C ILE A 332 8.96 -1.58 -13.64
N SER A 333 10.03 -1.28 -14.38
CA SER A 333 9.97 -1.10 -15.83
C SER A 333 9.58 -2.40 -16.54
N ILE A 334 10.12 -3.55 -16.10
CA ILE A 334 9.75 -4.88 -16.62
C ILE A 334 8.26 -5.15 -16.36
N ALA A 335 7.79 -4.90 -15.14
CA ALA A 335 6.39 -5.13 -14.77
C ALA A 335 5.41 -4.25 -15.56
N ARG A 336 5.80 -3.00 -15.87
CA ARG A 336 5.02 -2.10 -16.73
C ARG A 336 4.89 -2.64 -18.16
N GLN A 337 5.96 -3.21 -18.72
CA GLN A 337 5.92 -3.85 -20.05
C GLN A 337 5.03 -5.09 -20.09
N GLN A 338 4.79 -5.74 -18.94
CA GLN A 338 3.91 -6.89 -18.78
C GLN A 338 2.47 -6.48 -18.40
N GLU A 339 2.10 -5.21 -18.60
CA GLU A 339 0.76 -4.67 -18.32
C GLU A 339 0.30 -4.90 -16.86
N THR A 340 1.24 -4.92 -15.92
CA THR A 340 0.90 -5.02 -14.49
C THR A 340 0.04 -3.83 -14.07
N ASN A 341 -1.11 -4.08 -13.47
CA ASN A 341 -2.02 -3.03 -13.01
C ASN A 341 -1.38 -2.15 -11.91
N ALA A 342 -1.96 -0.97 -11.67
CA ALA A 342 -1.42 0.02 -10.74
C ALA A 342 -1.16 -0.55 -9.33
N ARG A 343 -2.09 -1.37 -8.80
CA ARG A 343 -1.93 -2.02 -7.50
C ARG A 343 -0.76 -2.99 -7.46
N GLY A 344 -0.58 -3.78 -8.52
CA GLY A 344 0.55 -4.69 -8.65
C GLY A 344 1.89 -3.96 -8.66
N LEU A 345 1.97 -2.80 -9.32
CA LEU A 345 3.16 -1.95 -9.33
C LEU A 345 3.48 -1.38 -7.94
N LEU A 346 2.47 -0.91 -7.20
CA LEU A 346 2.66 -0.41 -5.83
C LEU A 346 3.24 -1.48 -4.90
N LEU A 347 2.68 -2.69 -4.93
CA LEU A 347 3.19 -3.81 -4.13
C LEU A 347 4.61 -4.21 -4.54
N LEU A 348 4.95 -4.04 -5.81
CA LEU A 348 6.29 -4.33 -6.30
C LEU A 348 7.30 -3.29 -5.81
N GLU A 349 6.94 -2.01 -5.81
CA GLU A 349 7.77 -0.93 -5.27
C GLU A 349 8.02 -1.12 -3.77
N GLU A 350 7.02 -1.56 -2.99
CA GLU A 350 7.22 -1.91 -1.58
C GLU A 350 8.20 -3.07 -1.39
N LYS A 351 8.21 -4.05 -2.31
CA LYS A 351 9.22 -5.12 -2.29
C LYS A 351 10.62 -4.62 -2.64
N VAL A 352 10.72 -3.69 -3.60
CA VAL A 352 11.99 -3.04 -3.97
C VAL A 352 12.52 -2.23 -2.79
N ALA A 353 11.67 -1.44 -2.13
CA ALA A 353 12.01 -0.70 -0.91
C ALA A 353 12.59 -1.61 0.17
N ALA A 354 11.95 -2.76 0.43
CA ALA A 354 12.41 -3.74 1.41
C ALA A 354 13.79 -4.38 1.09
N CYS A 355 14.32 -4.19 -0.13
CA CYS A 355 15.67 -4.66 -0.49
C CYS A 355 16.78 -3.80 0.14
N VAL A 356 16.51 -2.52 0.47
CA VAL A 356 17.52 -1.60 1.04
C VAL A 356 18.10 -2.14 2.35
N SER A 357 17.25 -2.68 3.22
CA SER A 357 17.62 -3.13 4.56
C SER A 357 18.13 -4.59 4.63
N LYS A 358 18.30 -5.28 3.49
CA LYS A 358 18.79 -6.67 3.48
C LYS A 358 20.25 -6.75 3.88
N ARG A 359 20.64 -7.91 4.41
CA ARG A 359 22.04 -8.19 4.79
C ARG A 359 22.86 -8.57 3.56
N TRP A 360 23.18 -7.59 2.74
CA TRP A 360 23.87 -7.75 1.45
C TRP A 360 25.15 -8.59 1.52
N HIS A 361 25.95 -8.41 2.58
CA HIS A 361 27.19 -9.16 2.79
C HIS A 361 26.97 -10.68 2.97
N GLU A 362 25.83 -11.10 3.50
CA GLU A 362 25.51 -12.55 3.64
C GLU A 362 25.05 -13.17 2.31
N LEU A 363 24.78 -12.33 1.31
CA LEU A 363 24.23 -12.72 0.02
C LEU A 363 25.26 -12.63 -1.11
N ASP A 364 26.44 -12.07 -0.82
CA ASP A 364 27.61 -12.07 -1.72
C ASP A 364 28.31 -13.43 -1.68
N MET A 365 27.75 -14.41 -2.41
CA MET A 365 28.27 -15.78 -2.43
C MET A 365 28.74 -16.18 -3.84
N PRO A 366 29.87 -16.91 -3.96
CA PRO A 366 30.31 -17.48 -5.23
C PRO A 366 29.45 -18.68 -5.67
N GLY A 367 29.55 -19.06 -6.96
CA GLY A 367 28.88 -20.23 -7.53
C GLY A 367 27.53 -19.92 -8.20
N GLU A 368 26.88 -20.92 -8.78
CA GLU A 368 25.57 -20.71 -9.42
C GLU A 368 24.42 -20.82 -8.38
N ILE A 369 23.66 -19.75 -8.22
CA ILE A 369 22.42 -19.76 -7.43
C ILE A 369 21.23 -20.01 -8.37
N LYS A 370 20.52 -21.14 -8.17
CA LYS A 370 19.28 -21.45 -8.91
C LYS A 370 18.13 -20.55 -8.47
N TYR A 371 17.25 -20.14 -9.38
CA TYR A 371 16.06 -19.32 -9.12
C TYR A 371 15.00 -20.00 -8.24
#